data_AF-A0A5C5G6Z9-F1
#
_entry.id   AF-A0A5C5G6Z9-F1
#
_cell.length_a   1.000
_cell.length_b   1.000
_cell.length_c   1.000
_cell.angle_alpha   90.00
_cell.angle_beta   90.00
_cell.angle_gamma   90.00
#
_symmetry.space_group_name_H-M   'P 1'
#
loop_
_entity.id
_entity.type
_entity.pdbx_description
1 polymer ?
#
loop_
_entity_poly.entity_id
_entity_poly.type
_entity_poly.pdbx_seq_one_letter_code
_entity_poly.pdbx_strand_id
1 'polypeptide(L)'
;MLASTLLTVLAAVAPFVAVAAPVSGAEGLSTLEERAIYKPCKDTSVCGNMRIVSNSHHTCHKGFCDWACNSGYYRSDNKCHKSASQPAKTTTAASSWSTKQASTSNNNQLAATSNNALTASGVNKFLGTNTGAIASWFHTNSAQDSTNGHSWCWFPYNDNTPGFAISLNTMMADANWDATAARKKYCGLEAVVTTPAGKELTLYVTDAFDDTWVRTPTSIDVVYNAFSKLLGYATNNKNDVIQNVSWRFTGNRNEQYKYNDTLAPLAVIGAAREV
;
A
#
# COMPACT_ATOMS: atom_id res chain seq x y z
N MET A 1 30.24 -79.00 -24.13
CA MET A 1 29.90 -78.40 -25.44
C MET A 1 28.85 -77.33 -25.20
N LEU A 2 29.15 -76.08 -25.63
CA LEU A 2 28.26 -74.89 -25.79
C LEU A 2 27.57 -74.36 -24.50
N ALA A 3 27.98 -73.26 -23.84
CA ALA A 3 28.21 -71.85 -24.25
C ALA A 3 26.96 -71.13 -24.76
N SER A 4 26.42 -70.16 -23.97
CA SER A 4 25.88 -68.85 -24.44
C SER A 4 25.26 -68.06 -23.27
N THR A 5 25.94 -67.03 -22.75
CA THR A 5 25.82 -65.58 -23.06
C THR A 5 24.99 -64.80 -22.02
N LEU A 6 25.69 -64.18 -21.07
CA LEU A 6 25.24 -63.02 -20.29
C LEU A 6 25.09 -61.80 -21.21
N LEU A 7 24.02 -61.04 -21.03
CA LEU A 7 23.87 -59.69 -21.58
C LEU A 7 23.99 -58.68 -20.42
N THR A 8 25.15 -58.06 -20.27
CA THR A 8 25.37 -56.91 -19.38
C THR A 8 25.05 -55.63 -20.13
N VAL A 9 24.02 -54.89 -19.68
CA VAL A 9 23.69 -53.55 -20.16
C VAL A 9 24.64 -52.55 -19.51
N LEU A 10 25.54 -51.97 -20.31
CA LEU A 10 26.45 -50.91 -19.92
C LEU A 10 25.74 -49.55 -20.12
N ALA A 11 25.20 -48.96 -19.05
CA ALA A 11 24.68 -47.59 -19.08
C ALA A 11 25.84 -46.62 -18.83
N ALA A 12 26.28 -45.92 -19.86
CA ALA A 12 27.30 -44.87 -19.78
C ALA A 12 26.73 -43.65 -19.04
N VAL A 13 27.34 -43.30 -17.91
CA VAL A 13 27.04 -42.09 -17.15
C VAL A 13 27.92 -40.98 -17.69
N ALA A 14 27.33 -39.99 -18.37
CA ALA A 14 28.04 -38.78 -18.78
C ALA A 14 28.04 -37.78 -17.60
N PRO A 15 29.20 -37.19 -17.23
CA PRO A 15 29.23 -36.11 -16.24
C PRO A 15 28.78 -34.81 -16.90
N PHE A 16 27.62 -34.30 -16.49
CA PHE A 16 27.26 -32.90 -16.72
C PHE A 16 28.18 -32.01 -15.89
N VAL A 17 29.22 -31.48 -16.53
CA VAL A 17 29.99 -30.35 -16.01
C VAL A 17 29.16 -29.10 -16.25
N ALA A 18 28.37 -28.69 -15.25
CA ALA A 18 27.73 -27.39 -15.25
C ALA A 18 28.80 -26.34 -14.91
N VAL A 19 29.25 -25.61 -15.93
CA VAL A 19 30.05 -24.40 -15.76
C VAL A 19 29.14 -23.33 -15.16
N ALA A 20 29.32 -23.04 -13.87
CA ALA A 20 28.71 -21.90 -13.22
C ALA A 20 29.37 -20.63 -13.77
N ALA A 21 28.67 -19.92 -14.65
CA ALA A 21 29.04 -18.56 -15.03
C ALA A 21 28.93 -17.65 -13.79
N PRO A 22 29.88 -16.70 -13.58
CA PRO A 22 29.73 -15.70 -12.54
C PRO A 22 28.58 -14.77 -12.94
N VAL A 23 27.46 -14.84 -12.21
CA VAL A 23 26.41 -13.83 -12.29
C VAL A 23 26.97 -12.56 -11.68
N SER A 24 27.49 -11.69 -12.55
CA SER A 24 27.86 -10.33 -12.23
C SER A 24 26.63 -9.56 -11.76
N GLY A 25 26.71 -9.02 -10.55
CA GLY A 25 26.06 -7.78 -10.14
C GLY A 25 24.54 -7.70 -10.31
N ALA A 26 23.79 -8.21 -9.33
CA ALA A 26 22.48 -7.66 -9.01
C ALA A 26 22.65 -6.32 -8.25
N GLU A 27 23.27 -5.34 -8.90
CA GLU A 27 23.12 -3.93 -8.50
C GLU A 27 21.82 -3.42 -9.14
N GLY A 28 20.73 -3.62 -8.41
CA GLY A 28 19.41 -3.25 -8.89
C GLY A 28 18.35 -3.30 -7.78
N LEU A 29 18.77 -3.24 -6.51
CA LEU A 29 17.86 -2.81 -5.45
C LEU A 29 17.61 -1.33 -5.70
N SER A 30 16.52 -1.04 -6.40
CA SER A 30 15.94 0.29 -6.46
C SER A 30 15.81 0.78 -5.03
N THR A 31 16.72 1.66 -4.62
CA THR A 31 16.51 2.51 -3.47
C THR A 31 15.14 3.13 -3.69
N LEU A 32 14.18 2.74 -2.84
CA LEU A 32 12.86 3.36 -2.80
C LEU A 32 13.13 4.83 -2.57
N GLU A 33 13.15 5.56 -3.68
CA GLU A 33 13.57 6.93 -3.74
C GLU A 33 12.58 7.69 -2.89
N GLU A 34 13.03 8.13 -1.72
CA GLU A 34 12.30 9.01 -0.82
C GLU A 34 11.80 10.21 -1.62
N ARG A 35 10.53 10.16 -2.04
CA ARG A 35 9.90 11.16 -2.89
C ARG A 35 8.74 11.82 -2.14
N ALA A 36 8.88 13.14 -2.03
CA ALA A 36 7.92 14.13 -1.56
C ALA A 36 7.39 13.93 -0.13
N ILE A 37 8.20 14.35 0.84
CA ILE A 37 7.73 14.84 2.14
C ILE A 37 6.75 16.00 1.86
N TYR A 38 5.50 15.90 2.32
CA TYR A 38 4.50 16.96 2.16
C TYR A 38 4.97 18.23 2.89
N LYS A 39 5.57 19.16 2.14
CA LYS A 39 6.02 20.46 2.65
C LYS A 39 4.97 21.52 2.29
N PRO A 40 4.34 22.20 3.26
CA PRO A 40 3.46 23.32 2.96
C PRO A 40 4.25 24.46 2.31
N CYS A 41 3.61 25.19 1.39
CA CYS A 41 4.22 26.32 0.70
C CYS A 41 3.23 27.46 0.53
N LYS A 42 3.76 28.68 0.60
CA LYS A 42 3.04 29.90 0.19
C LYS A 42 3.29 30.22 -1.27
N ASP A 43 4.49 29.90 -1.75
CA ASP A 43 4.92 29.99 -3.14
C ASP A 43 6.03 28.95 -3.41
N THR A 44 6.42 28.80 -4.68
CA THR A 44 7.39 27.79 -5.13
C THR A 44 8.79 27.94 -4.52
N SER A 45 9.17 29.13 -4.02
CA SER A 45 10.51 29.34 -3.44
C SER A 45 10.77 28.47 -2.20
N VAL A 46 9.69 28.13 -1.47
CA VAL A 46 9.74 27.28 -0.28
C VAL A 46 10.06 25.81 -0.63
N CYS A 47 9.90 25.42 -1.90
CA CYS A 47 9.97 24.03 -2.33
C CYS A 47 11.35 23.57 -2.79
N GLY A 48 12.36 24.45 -2.88
CA GLY A 48 13.64 24.17 -3.53
C GLY A 48 14.46 22.99 -2.98
N ASN A 49 14.22 22.58 -1.73
CA ASN A 49 14.94 21.45 -1.12
C ASN A 49 14.24 20.09 -1.33
N MET A 50 13.10 20.05 -2.03
CA MET A 50 12.37 18.80 -2.27
C MET A 50 13.02 18.04 -3.43
N ARG A 51 13.17 16.72 -3.29
CA ARG A 51 13.64 15.88 -4.39
C ARG A 51 12.53 15.75 -5.44
N ILE A 52 12.84 16.11 -6.68
CA ILE A 52 11.92 16.02 -7.82
C ILE A 52 12.48 15.04 -8.87
N VAL A 53 11.63 14.57 -9.76
CA VAL A 53 12.01 13.63 -10.84
C VAL A 53 12.80 14.37 -11.93
N SER A 54 13.59 13.66 -12.73
CA SER A 54 14.23 14.26 -13.91
C SER A 54 13.20 14.87 -14.86
N ASN A 55 13.56 15.97 -15.52
CA ASN A 55 12.70 16.73 -16.42
C ASN A 55 11.45 17.35 -15.75
N SER A 56 11.56 17.72 -14.48
CA SER A 56 10.52 18.45 -13.75
C SER A 56 11.09 19.73 -13.09
N HIS A 57 10.19 20.56 -12.57
CA HIS A 57 10.48 21.71 -11.72
C HIS A 57 9.53 21.71 -10.52
N HIS A 58 9.95 22.34 -9.42
CA HIS A 58 9.10 22.52 -8.25
C HIS A 58 7.91 23.41 -8.56
N THR A 59 6.78 23.13 -7.90
CA THR A 59 5.58 23.95 -7.97
C THR A 59 4.94 24.04 -6.60
N CYS A 60 4.39 25.19 -6.24
CA CYS A 60 3.47 25.28 -5.12
C CYS A 60 2.03 25.11 -5.65
N HIS A 61 1.45 23.92 -5.47
CA HIS A 61 0.09 23.62 -5.91
C HIS A 61 -0.84 23.54 -4.70
N LYS A 62 -1.86 24.41 -4.66
CA LYS A 62 -2.87 24.47 -3.59
C LYS A 62 -2.27 24.55 -2.16
N GLY A 63 -1.17 25.27 -2.00
CA GLY A 63 -0.52 25.45 -0.69
C GLY A 63 0.44 24.32 -0.29
N PHE A 64 0.74 23.39 -1.20
CA PHE A 64 1.68 22.29 -0.97
C PHE A 64 2.75 22.21 -2.07
N CYS A 65 3.97 21.87 -1.66
CA CYS A 65 5.05 21.62 -2.61
C CYS A 65 4.76 20.34 -3.40
N ASP A 66 4.71 20.49 -4.72
CA ASP A 66 4.62 19.42 -5.70
C ASP A 66 5.68 19.66 -6.78
N TRP A 67 5.66 18.87 -7.84
CA TRP A 67 6.46 19.09 -9.03
C TRP A 67 5.61 18.95 -10.29
N ALA A 68 5.98 19.71 -11.31
CA ALA A 68 5.38 19.63 -12.64
C ALA A 68 6.47 19.32 -13.67
N CYS A 69 6.09 18.62 -14.73
CA CYS A 69 7.01 18.35 -15.81
C CYS A 69 7.42 19.62 -16.55
N ASN A 70 8.67 19.66 -16.99
CA ASN A 70 9.17 20.73 -17.83
C ASN A 70 8.44 20.73 -19.18
N SER A 71 8.48 21.86 -19.87
CA SER A 71 7.91 21.98 -21.21
C SER A 71 8.43 20.87 -22.14
N GLY A 72 7.51 20.24 -22.87
CA GLY A 72 7.80 19.07 -23.71
C GLY A 72 7.75 17.72 -23.00
N TYR A 73 7.32 17.69 -21.72
CA TYR A 73 7.11 16.47 -20.95
C TYR A 73 5.73 16.45 -20.28
N TYR A 74 5.18 15.25 -20.05
CA TYR A 74 3.92 15.02 -19.34
C TYR A 74 4.12 14.07 -18.15
N ARG A 75 3.28 14.22 -17.11
CA ARG A 75 3.35 13.42 -15.88
C ARG A 75 2.60 12.10 -16.06
N SER A 76 3.29 10.98 -15.88
CA SER A 76 2.75 9.62 -15.87
C SER A 76 3.66 8.73 -15.03
N ASP A 77 3.10 7.79 -14.28
CA ASP A 77 3.86 6.83 -13.44
C ASP A 77 4.91 7.47 -12.52
N ASN A 78 4.57 8.62 -11.92
CA ASN A 78 5.49 9.42 -11.10
C ASN A 78 6.82 9.76 -11.80
N LYS A 79 6.79 9.94 -13.11
CA LYS A 79 7.90 10.39 -13.95
C LYS A 79 7.42 11.41 -14.98
N CYS A 80 8.39 12.11 -15.55
CA CYS A 80 8.15 12.96 -16.71
C CYS A 80 8.51 12.21 -17.99
N HIS A 81 7.51 11.95 -18.80
CA HIS A 81 7.64 11.31 -20.11
C HIS A 81 7.70 12.37 -21.20
N LYS A 82 8.58 12.19 -22.19
CA LYS A 82 8.74 13.15 -23.27
C LYS A 82 7.51 13.10 -24.19
N SER A 83 6.89 14.24 -24.42
CA SER A 83 5.79 14.35 -25.38
C SER A 83 6.33 14.17 -26.80
N ALA A 84 5.80 13.20 -27.55
CA ALA A 84 6.15 13.01 -28.95
C ALA A 84 5.44 14.07 -29.80
N SER A 85 6.09 15.24 -29.99
CA SER A 85 5.95 16.22 -31.10
C SER A 85 6.63 17.57 -30.76
N GLN A 86 7.85 17.79 -31.30
CA GLN A 86 8.65 19.02 -31.63
C GLN A 86 8.52 20.39 -30.86
N PRO A 87 9.49 21.32 -31.01
CA PRO A 87 10.93 21.28 -30.76
C PRO A 87 11.34 22.16 -29.54
N ALA A 88 12.52 21.88 -28.99
CA ALA A 88 13.05 22.45 -27.76
C ALA A 88 13.35 23.96 -27.83
N LYS A 89 13.08 24.69 -26.73
CA LYS A 89 13.71 25.98 -26.44
C LYS A 89 14.56 25.86 -25.18
N THR A 90 15.86 25.88 -25.41
CA THR A 90 16.97 25.78 -24.46
C THR A 90 16.99 26.99 -23.51
N THR A 91 17.23 26.74 -22.21
CA THR A 91 18.08 27.63 -21.40
C THR A 91 18.68 26.87 -20.22
N THR A 92 20.00 26.99 -20.16
CA THR A 92 21.00 26.46 -19.24
C THR A 92 20.90 27.11 -17.85
N ALA A 93 21.18 26.36 -16.78
CA ALA A 93 22.15 26.76 -15.74
C ALA A 93 22.26 25.70 -14.62
N ALA A 94 23.51 25.43 -14.24
CA ALA A 94 23.94 24.56 -13.16
C ALA A 94 23.91 25.27 -11.81
N SER A 95 23.85 24.50 -10.71
CA SER A 95 24.82 24.65 -9.61
C SER A 95 24.66 23.52 -8.59
N SER A 96 25.79 22.88 -8.29
CA SER A 96 26.04 21.93 -7.20
C SER A 96 25.73 22.54 -5.82
N TRP A 97 25.59 21.70 -4.79
CA TRP A 97 26.33 21.77 -3.51
C TRP A 97 26.04 20.57 -2.60
N SER A 98 27.05 20.26 -1.78
CA SER A 98 27.23 19.12 -0.86
C SER A 98 26.58 19.38 0.51
N THR A 99 26.08 18.34 1.22
CA THR A 99 26.47 18.07 2.62
C THR A 99 25.94 16.76 3.23
N LYS A 100 26.90 16.06 3.86
CA LYS A 100 26.89 15.20 5.06
C LYS A 100 25.59 14.55 5.58
N GLN A 101 25.67 13.23 5.56
CA GLN A 101 24.91 12.20 6.26
C GLN A 101 25.06 12.28 7.79
N ALA A 102 23.93 12.20 8.50
CA ALA A 102 23.87 11.89 9.93
C ALA A 102 22.84 10.77 10.15
N SER A 103 23.28 9.76 10.88
CA SER A 103 22.61 8.51 11.24
C SER A 103 21.88 8.64 12.57
N THR A 104 20.67 8.08 12.68
CA THR A 104 20.15 7.60 13.99
C THR A 104 19.02 6.57 13.84
N SER A 105 19.10 5.58 14.72
CA SER A 105 18.44 4.28 14.75
C SER A 105 17.07 4.24 15.46
N ASN A 106 16.41 3.07 15.32
CA ASN A 106 15.45 2.42 16.23
C ASN A 106 13.94 2.53 15.90
N ASN A 107 13.46 1.68 14.98
CA ASN A 107 12.03 1.36 14.83
C ASN A 107 11.72 -0.16 14.67
N ASN A 108 12.72 -1.04 14.81
CA ASN A 108 12.58 -2.45 14.43
C ASN A 108 11.97 -3.39 15.50
N GLN A 109 11.79 -2.94 16.75
CA GLN A 109 11.35 -3.84 17.83
C GLN A 109 9.81 -3.97 17.94
N LEU A 110 9.06 -2.93 17.57
CA LEU A 110 7.58 -2.99 17.60
C LEU A 110 7.05 -3.88 16.47
N ALA A 111 7.56 -3.72 15.25
CA ALA A 111 7.10 -4.47 14.07
C ALA A 111 7.31 -5.99 14.21
N ALA A 112 8.42 -6.43 14.81
CA ALA A 112 8.68 -7.84 15.06
C ALA A 112 7.69 -8.45 16.06
N THR A 113 7.34 -7.71 17.12
CA THR A 113 6.40 -8.18 18.16
C THR A 113 4.96 -8.21 17.64
N SER A 114 4.56 -7.20 16.87
CA SER A 114 3.23 -7.13 16.24
C SER A 114 3.02 -8.27 15.24
N ASN A 115 4.01 -8.58 14.41
CA ASN A 115 3.90 -9.69 13.45
C ASN A 115 3.64 -11.03 14.13
N ASN A 116 4.30 -11.29 15.28
CA ASN A 116 4.09 -12.52 16.03
C ASN A 116 2.64 -12.63 16.57
N ALA A 117 2.08 -11.53 17.08
CA ALA A 117 0.70 -11.47 17.57
C ALA A 117 -0.33 -11.68 16.43
N LEU A 118 -0.04 -11.13 15.25
CA LEU A 118 -0.87 -11.27 14.06
C LEU A 118 -0.87 -12.70 13.52
N THR A 119 0.32 -13.31 13.37
CA THR A 119 0.45 -14.70 12.94
C THR A 119 -0.18 -15.67 13.94
N ALA A 120 -0.05 -15.38 15.24
CA ALA A 120 -0.74 -16.16 16.29
C ALA A 120 -2.28 -16.02 16.20
N SER A 121 -2.78 -14.89 15.70
CA SER A 121 -4.19 -14.66 15.39
C SER A 121 -4.60 -15.18 14.00
N GLY A 122 -3.69 -15.88 13.32
CA GLY A 122 -3.89 -16.48 12.00
C GLY A 122 -3.72 -15.53 10.82
N VAL A 123 -3.42 -14.24 11.02
CA VAL A 123 -3.21 -13.26 9.95
C VAL A 123 -1.88 -13.53 9.25
N ASN A 124 -1.90 -13.80 7.93
CA ASN A 124 -0.67 -14.03 7.15
C ASN A 124 -0.43 -13.01 6.03
N LYS A 125 -1.32 -12.03 5.86
CA LYS A 125 -1.16 -10.92 4.91
C LYS A 125 -0.98 -9.60 5.66
N PHE A 126 -0.49 -8.59 4.93
CA PHE A 126 -0.26 -7.24 5.44
C PHE A 126 0.69 -7.18 6.65
N LEU A 127 1.61 -8.14 6.74
CA LEU A 127 2.59 -8.21 7.81
C LEU A 127 3.67 -7.13 7.66
N GLY A 128 4.24 -6.71 8.79
CA GLY A 128 5.25 -5.65 8.85
C GLY A 128 4.66 -4.28 8.50
N THR A 129 5.54 -3.39 8.02
CA THR A 129 5.15 -2.07 7.55
C THR A 129 4.77 -2.15 6.07
N ASN A 130 3.49 -1.99 5.78
CA ASN A 130 2.97 -1.80 4.44
C ASN A 130 3.36 -0.40 3.99
N THR A 131 4.09 -0.27 2.89
CA THR A 131 4.56 1.01 2.33
C THR A 131 4.01 1.20 0.92
N GLY A 132 4.09 2.43 0.40
CA GLY A 132 3.60 2.75 -0.95
C GLY A 132 2.08 2.63 -1.10
N ALA A 133 1.34 2.73 0.01
CA ALA A 133 -0.10 2.67 -0.01
C ALA A 133 -0.69 3.97 -0.61
N ILE A 134 -1.81 3.83 -1.30
CA ILE A 134 -2.70 4.96 -1.59
C ILE A 134 -3.84 4.89 -0.58
N ALA A 135 -4.04 5.97 0.19
CA ALA A 135 -5.22 6.13 1.02
C ALA A 135 -6.27 6.96 0.27
N SER A 136 -7.38 6.32 -0.08
CA SER A 136 -8.60 6.98 -0.55
C SER A 136 -9.59 7.15 0.60
N TRP A 137 -10.82 7.56 0.29
CA TRP A 137 -11.84 7.76 1.30
C TRP A 137 -13.26 7.40 0.84
N PHE A 138 -14.06 7.00 1.84
CA PHE A 138 -15.46 6.68 1.67
C PHE A 138 -16.32 7.21 2.83
N HIS A 139 -17.57 7.54 2.52
CA HIS A 139 -18.63 7.71 3.49
C HIS A 139 -19.21 6.36 3.87
N THR A 140 -19.56 6.21 5.14
CA THR A 140 -20.08 4.96 5.72
C THR A 140 -21.55 4.67 5.39
N ASN A 141 -22.28 5.67 4.87
CA ASN A 141 -23.66 5.51 4.42
C ASN A 141 -23.91 6.35 3.17
N SER A 142 -23.45 5.86 2.03
CA SER A 142 -23.52 6.55 0.74
C SER A 142 -23.62 5.54 -0.40
N ALA A 143 -24.65 5.68 -1.22
CA ALA A 143 -24.80 4.88 -2.43
C ALA A 143 -23.64 5.08 -3.42
N GLN A 144 -23.02 6.27 -3.45
CA GLN A 144 -21.86 6.53 -4.30
C GLN A 144 -20.65 5.70 -3.89
N ASP A 145 -20.54 5.38 -2.59
CA ASP A 145 -19.45 4.61 -2.02
C ASP A 145 -19.85 3.15 -1.76
N SER A 146 -21.02 2.73 -2.26
CA SER A 146 -21.58 1.39 -2.06
C SER A 146 -21.72 0.98 -0.58
N THR A 147 -21.96 1.94 0.30
CA THR A 147 -22.15 1.73 1.74
C THR A 147 -23.57 2.05 2.20
N ASN A 148 -23.98 1.48 3.34
CA ASN A 148 -25.37 1.53 3.83
C ASN A 148 -25.47 1.70 5.36
N GLY A 149 -24.43 2.22 6.01
CA GLY A 149 -24.35 2.37 7.46
C GLY A 149 -24.04 1.07 8.22
N HIS A 150 -23.90 -0.06 7.52
CA HIS A 150 -23.49 -1.35 8.09
C HIS A 150 -22.19 -1.78 7.44
N SER A 151 -21.19 -2.05 8.28
CA SER A 151 -19.88 -2.41 7.81
C SER A 151 -19.80 -3.86 7.34
N TRP A 152 -18.83 -4.20 6.48
CA TRP A 152 -18.52 -5.60 6.17
C TRP A 152 -18.17 -6.41 7.43
N CYS A 153 -17.70 -5.76 8.49
CA CYS A 153 -17.44 -6.37 9.79
C CYS A 153 -18.70 -6.58 10.67
N TRP A 154 -19.91 -6.38 10.14
CA TRP A 154 -21.20 -6.64 10.78
C TRP A 154 -21.49 -5.79 12.02
N PHE A 155 -21.13 -4.51 11.97
CA PHE A 155 -21.56 -3.56 12.98
C PHE A 155 -21.99 -2.23 12.32
N PRO A 156 -22.91 -1.48 12.95
CA PRO A 156 -23.27 -0.15 12.47
C PRO A 156 -22.12 0.83 12.68
N TYR A 157 -21.82 1.62 11.66
CA TYR A 157 -20.77 2.63 11.70
C TYR A 157 -21.26 3.97 11.13
N ASN A 158 -20.49 5.03 11.36
CA ASN A 158 -20.75 6.34 10.77
C ASN A 158 -19.43 7.02 10.41
N ASP A 159 -19.48 8.21 9.80
CA ASP A 159 -18.27 8.89 9.31
C ASP A 159 -17.29 9.30 10.42
N ASN A 160 -17.67 9.23 11.69
CA ASN A 160 -16.76 9.44 12.83
C ASN A 160 -16.05 8.17 13.29
N THR A 161 -16.42 6.99 12.77
CA THR A 161 -15.73 5.74 13.07
C THR A 161 -14.26 5.87 12.64
N PRO A 162 -13.28 5.59 13.54
CA PRO A 162 -11.85 5.63 13.21
C PRO A 162 -11.46 4.39 12.40
N GLY A 163 -12.13 4.19 11.28
CA GLY A 163 -12.09 2.97 10.48
C GLY A 163 -11.36 3.13 9.16
N PHE A 164 -10.91 2.01 8.62
CA PHE A 164 -10.47 1.88 7.25
C PHE A 164 -10.81 0.49 6.70
N ALA A 165 -10.79 0.40 5.38
CA ALA A 165 -10.99 -0.80 4.61
C ALA A 165 -9.66 -1.23 3.96
N ILE A 166 -9.43 -2.54 3.94
CA ILE A 166 -8.31 -3.19 3.26
C ILE A 166 -8.83 -4.12 2.18
N SER A 167 -8.01 -4.47 1.19
CA SER A 167 -8.39 -5.31 0.04
C SER A 167 -9.22 -6.54 0.45
N LEU A 168 -10.45 -6.62 -0.06
CA LEU A 168 -11.38 -7.73 0.19
C LEU A 168 -10.77 -9.05 -0.28
N ASN A 169 -10.29 -9.11 -1.51
CA ASN A 169 -9.71 -10.32 -2.10
C ASN A 169 -8.48 -10.79 -1.33
N THR A 170 -7.65 -9.87 -0.83
CA THR A 170 -6.48 -10.27 -0.02
C THR A 170 -6.91 -10.89 1.31
N MET A 171 -7.91 -10.30 1.99
CA MET A 171 -8.47 -10.88 3.21
C MET A 171 -9.12 -12.24 2.95
N MET A 172 -9.92 -12.34 1.90
CA MET A 172 -10.62 -13.56 1.50
C MET A 172 -9.65 -14.66 1.12
N ALA A 173 -8.65 -14.38 0.28
CA ALA A 173 -7.64 -15.36 -0.11
C ALA A 173 -6.84 -15.88 1.10
N ASP A 174 -6.54 -15.03 2.08
CA ASP A 174 -5.87 -15.46 3.33
C ASP A 174 -6.78 -16.30 4.25
N ALA A 175 -8.08 -16.26 4.03
CA ALA A 175 -9.08 -17.02 4.76
C ALA A 175 -9.66 -18.18 3.94
N ASN A 176 -8.96 -18.64 2.89
CA ASN A 176 -9.42 -19.69 2.00
C ASN A 176 -10.82 -19.40 1.40
N TRP A 177 -11.08 -18.13 1.11
CA TRP A 177 -12.35 -17.61 0.60
C TRP A 177 -13.56 -17.81 1.53
N ASP A 178 -13.33 -18.03 2.82
CA ASP A 178 -14.37 -18.01 3.85
C ASP A 178 -14.52 -16.59 4.42
N ALA A 179 -15.63 -15.94 4.10
CA ALA A 179 -15.90 -14.57 4.52
C ALA A 179 -16.07 -14.42 6.04
N THR A 180 -16.59 -15.44 6.74
CA THR A 180 -16.71 -15.43 8.20
C THR A 180 -15.35 -15.57 8.85
N ALA A 181 -14.50 -16.47 8.33
CA ALA A 181 -13.13 -16.62 8.79
C ALA A 181 -12.30 -15.35 8.52
N ALA A 182 -12.47 -14.72 7.35
CA ALA A 182 -11.81 -13.46 7.00
C ALA A 182 -12.21 -12.34 7.99
N ARG A 183 -13.50 -12.20 8.30
CA ARG A 183 -13.99 -11.23 9.28
C ARG A 183 -13.43 -11.48 10.68
N LYS A 184 -13.48 -12.72 11.17
CA LYS A 184 -12.88 -13.11 12.47
C LYS A 184 -11.38 -12.77 12.53
N LYS A 185 -10.69 -12.95 11.40
CA LYS A 185 -9.26 -12.69 11.27
C LYS A 185 -8.92 -11.19 11.25
N TYR A 186 -9.63 -10.38 10.48
CA TYR A 186 -9.23 -8.99 10.21
C TYR A 186 -10.01 -7.92 10.96
N CYS A 187 -11.31 -8.09 11.20
CA CYS A 187 -12.17 -7.03 11.74
C CYS A 187 -11.74 -6.57 13.15
N GLY A 188 -11.58 -5.26 13.30
CA GLY A 188 -11.17 -4.62 14.54
C GLY A 188 -9.66 -4.65 14.80
N LEU A 189 -8.85 -5.21 13.90
CA LEU A 189 -7.39 -5.08 14.00
C LEU A 189 -6.99 -3.61 13.99
N GLU A 190 -6.18 -3.22 14.96
CA GLU A 190 -5.64 -1.88 15.08
C GLU A 190 -4.43 -1.71 14.17
N ALA A 191 -4.42 -0.61 13.41
CA ALA A 191 -3.32 -0.19 12.59
C ALA A 191 -2.90 1.24 12.91
N VAL A 192 -1.60 1.48 12.82
CA VAL A 192 -1.04 2.82 12.78
C VAL A 192 -0.84 3.20 11.32
N VAL A 193 -1.50 4.28 10.88
CA VAL A 193 -1.41 4.82 9.53
C VAL A 193 -0.61 6.12 9.56
N THR A 194 0.48 6.19 8.81
CA THR A 194 1.40 7.33 8.75
C THR A 194 1.44 7.88 7.33
N THR A 195 1.03 9.13 7.17
CA THR A 195 1.13 9.87 5.90
C THR A 195 2.58 10.29 5.61
N PRO A 196 2.95 10.63 4.36
CA PRO A 196 4.28 11.19 4.08
C PRO A 196 4.51 12.58 4.71
N ALA A 197 3.46 13.24 5.21
CA ALA A 197 3.55 14.47 5.99
C ALA A 197 3.99 14.22 7.45
N GLY A 198 4.16 12.95 7.85
CA GLY A 198 4.46 12.56 9.23
C GLY A 198 3.24 12.57 10.15
N LYS A 199 2.03 12.83 9.63
CA LYS A 199 0.80 12.64 10.42
C LYS A 199 0.52 11.18 10.63
N GLU A 200 0.22 10.83 11.86
CA GLU A 200 -0.09 9.48 12.29
C GLU A 200 -1.50 9.42 12.87
N LEU A 201 -2.24 8.36 12.53
CA LEU A 201 -3.55 8.08 13.12
C LEU A 201 -3.70 6.58 13.37
N THR A 202 -4.19 6.24 14.56
CA THR A 202 -4.63 4.88 14.87
C THR A 202 -6.01 4.65 14.28
N LEU A 203 -6.12 3.65 13.41
CA LEU A 203 -7.35 3.22 12.76
C LEU A 203 -7.60 1.74 12.97
N TYR A 204 -8.82 1.30 12.70
CA TYR A 204 -9.21 -0.10 12.83
C TYR A 204 -9.76 -0.63 11.51
N VAL A 205 -9.51 -1.91 11.21
CA VAL A 205 -10.16 -2.56 10.07
C VAL A 205 -11.64 -2.66 10.40
N THR A 206 -12.44 -1.84 9.72
CA THR A 206 -13.88 -1.79 9.94
C THR A 206 -14.66 -2.29 8.75
N ASP A 207 -14.05 -2.34 7.58
CA ASP A 207 -14.73 -2.66 6.33
C ASP A 207 -13.81 -3.36 5.33
N ALA A 208 -14.33 -3.71 4.16
CA ALA A 208 -13.58 -4.32 3.08
C ALA A 208 -13.53 -3.43 1.84
N PHE A 209 -12.35 -3.32 1.22
CA PHE A 209 -12.13 -2.46 0.06
C PHE A 209 -12.28 -3.29 -1.22
N ASP A 210 -13.24 -2.91 -2.06
CA ASP A 210 -13.42 -3.50 -3.39
C ASP A 210 -12.14 -3.38 -4.23
N ASP A 211 -11.61 -4.52 -4.62
CA ASP A 211 -10.36 -4.64 -5.36
C ASP A 211 -10.36 -4.00 -6.75
N THR A 212 -11.52 -3.64 -7.30
CA THR A 212 -11.64 -2.82 -8.52
C THR A 212 -10.98 -1.44 -8.34
N TRP A 213 -10.92 -0.95 -7.10
CA TRP A 213 -10.38 0.37 -6.73
C TRP A 213 -9.03 0.30 -6.01
N VAL A 214 -8.57 -0.89 -5.65
CA VAL A 214 -7.25 -1.13 -5.06
C VAL A 214 -6.17 -0.87 -6.12
N ARG A 215 -5.37 0.20 -5.93
CA ARG A 215 -4.36 0.65 -6.90
C ARG A 215 -2.95 0.15 -6.57
N THR A 216 -2.69 -0.18 -5.31
CA THR A 216 -1.48 -0.88 -4.87
C THR A 216 -1.88 -2.02 -3.93
N PRO A 217 -1.05 -3.07 -3.75
CA PRO A 217 -1.37 -4.19 -2.85
C PRO A 217 -1.61 -3.77 -1.39
N THR A 218 -1.22 -2.55 -1.03
CA THR A 218 -1.33 -1.97 0.31
C THR A 218 -2.30 -0.79 0.37
N SER A 219 -3.05 -0.51 -0.72
CA SER A 219 -4.09 0.53 -0.74
C SER A 219 -5.11 0.33 0.38
N ILE A 220 -5.54 1.46 0.94
CA ILE A 220 -6.56 1.51 1.98
C ILE A 220 -7.64 2.51 1.58
N ASP A 221 -8.87 2.24 1.99
CA ASP A 221 -9.97 3.20 1.88
C ASP A 221 -10.35 3.65 3.27
N VAL A 222 -10.25 4.94 3.58
CA VAL A 222 -10.36 5.44 4.96
C VAL A 222 -11.71 6.10 5.19
N VAL A 223 -12.34 5.84 6.35
CA VAL A 223 -13.60 6.48 6.71
C VAL A 223 -13.45 8.01 6.69
N TYR A 224 -14.41 8.71 6.09
CA TYR A 224 -14.29 10.11 5.69
C TYR A 224 -13.70 11.08 6.72
N ASN A 225 -14.16 11.10 7.98
CA ASN A 225 -13.61 12.05 8.96
C ASN A 225 -12.22 11.64 9.46
N ALA A 226 -11.90 10.34 9.47
CA ALA A 226 -10.54 9.85 9.73
C ALA A 226 -9.59 10.24 8.59
N PHE A 227 -10.04 10.10 7.34
CA PHE A 227 -9.30 10.57 6.17
C PHE A 227 -9.04 12.07 6.22
N SER A 228 -10.07 12.87 6.55
CA SER A 228 -9.94 14.32 6.67
C SER A 228 -8.90 14.74 7.72
N LYS A 229 -8.74 13.96 8.80
CA LYS A 229 -7.67 14.17 9.80
C LYS A 229 -6.27 13.88 9.22
N LEU A 230 -6.12 12.77 8.51
CA LEU A 230 -4.88 12.42 7.82
C LEU A 230 -4.53 13.46 6.74
N LEU A 231 -5.50 13.85 5.91
CA LEU A 231 -5.31 14.84 4.85
C LEU A 231 -5.05 16.24 5.43
N GLY A 232 -5.74 16.60 6.52
CA GLY A 232 -5.65 17.90 7.18
C GLY A 232 -6.74 18.90 6.81
N TYR A 233 -7.64 18.51 5.92
CA TYR A 233 -8.83 19.27 5.53
C TYR A 233 -9.89 18.30 5.02
N ALA A 234 -11.14 18.75 5.01
CA ALA A 234 -12.26 18.01 4.42
C ALA A 234 -12.28 18.20 2.90
N THR A 235 -12.63 17.16 2.14
CA THR A 235 -12.71 17.19 0.68
C THR A 235 -13.98 16.50 0.18
N ASN A 236 -14.56 16.99 -0.90
CA ASN A 236 -15.65 16.32 -1.61
C ASN A 236 -15.21 15.76 -2.99
N ASN A 237 -13.91 15.84 -3.30
CA ASN A 237 -13.36 15.36 -4.56
C ASN A 237 -12.78 13.96 -4.38
N LYS A 238 -13.36 12.95 -5.04
CA LYS A 238 -12.89 11.56 -4.98
C LYS A 238 -11.46 11.34 -5.52
N ASN A 239 -10.93 12.32 -6.25
CA ASN A 239 -9.53 12.29 -6.70
C ASN A 239 -8.54 12.79 -5.65
N ASP A 240 -9.02 13.36 -4.54
CA ASP A 240 -8.16 13.78 -3.44
C ASP A 240 -7.81 12.53 -2.60
N VAL A 241 -6.61 12.01 -2.84
CA VAL A 241 -6.06 10.82 -2.18
C VAL A 241 -4.69 11.15 -1.58
N ILE A 242 -4.26 10.38 -0.58
CA ILE A 242 -2.91 10.50 -0.01
C ILE A 242 -2.06 9.38 -0.60
N GLN A 243 -1.03 9.74 -1.37
CA GLN A 243 -0.09 8.77 -1.93
C GLN A 243 1.04 8.46 -0.93
N ASN A 244 1.73 7.34 -1.13
CA ASN A 244 2.89 6.91 -0.35
C ASN A 244 2.63 6.79 1.16
N VAL A 245 1.39 6.51 1.55
CA VAL A 245 1.05 6.19 2.94
C VAL A 245 1.78 4.93 3.36
N SER A 246 2.19 4.89 4.62
CA SER A 246 2.64 3.66 5.26
C SER A 246 1.66 3.29 6.36
N TRP A 247 1.45 2.01 6.57
CA TRP A 247 0.64 1.53 7.68
C TRP A 247 1.10 0.17 8.16
N ARG A 248 0.85 -0.13 9.43
CA ARG A 248 1.15 -1.44 10.00
C ARG A 248 0.12 -1.78 11.04
N PHE A 249 -0.21 -3.06 11.14
CA PHE A 249 -0.94 -3.56 12.28
C PHE A 249 -0.08 -3.50 13.54
N THR A 250 -0.70 -3.15 14.67
CA THR A 250 -0.02 -3.09 15.97
C THR A 250 0.00 -4.44 16.69
N GLY A 251 -0.85 -5.37 16.25
CA GLY A 251 -1.12 -6.63 16.95
C GLY A 251 -2.28 -6.52 17.95
N ASN A 252 -2.77 -5.31 18.22
CA ASN A 252 -3.96 -5.11 19.05
C ASN A 252 -5.25 -5.30 18.24
N ARG A 253 -6.34 -5.57 18.95
CA ARG A 253 -7.69 -5.62 18.40
C ARG A 253 -8.64 -4.87 19.31
N ASN A 254 -9.51 -4.06 18.73
CA ASN A 254 -10.57 -3.37 19.44
C ASN A 254 -11.88 -4.18 19.34
N GLU A 255 -12.41 -4.60 20.50
CA GLU A 255 -13.61 -5.41 20.59
C GLU A 255 -14.87 -4.72 20.04
N GLN A 256 -14.92 -3.38 20.02
CA GLN A 256 -16.04 -2.62 19.45
C GLN A 256 -16.19 -2.85 17.93
N TYR A 257 -15.07 -3.05 17.22
CA TYR A 257 -15.04 -3.17 15.75
C TYR A 257 -14.78 -4.61 15.30
N LYS A 258 -14.65 -5.53 16.25
CA LYS A 258 -14.47 -6.94 15.97
C LYS A 258 -15.74 -7.51 15.38
N TYR A 259 -15.57 -8.46 14.48
CA TYR A 259 -16.69 -9.20 13.93
C TYR A 259 -17.46 -9.92 15.04
N ASN A 260 -18.76 -9.67 15.09
CA ASN A 260 -19.67 -10.28 16.05
C ASN A 260 -20.71 -11.13 15.33
N ASP A 261 -20.60 -12.45 15.46
CA ASP A 261 -21.53 -13.42 14.86
C ASP A 261 -22.91 -13.42 15.53
N THR A 262 -23.03 -12.86 16.74
CA THR A 262 -24.34 -12.68 17.42
C THR A 262 -25.16 -11.50 16.91
N LEU A 263 -24.52 -10.57 16.19
CA LEU A 263 -25.18 -9.45 15.51
C LEU A 263 -25.41 -9.70 14.02
N ALA A 264 -24.93 -10.83 13.48
CA ALA A 264 -25.38 -11.29 12.17
C ALA A 264 -26.90 -11.51 12.28
N PRO A 265 -27.73 -10.88 11.44
CA PRO A 265 -29.15 -11.20 11.45
C PRO A 265 -29.29 -12.71 11.26
N LEU A 266 -30.26 -13.31 11.94
CA LEU A 266 -30.69 -14.71 11.80
C LEU A 266 -31.25 -15.02 10.38
N ALA A 267 -30.69 -14.39 9.35
CA ALA A 267 -31.07 -14.48 7.97
C ALA A 267 -30.28 -15.60 7.29
N VAL A 268 -30.92 -16.77 7.29
CA VAL A 268 -31.01 -17.70 6.16
C VAL A 268 -29.81 -18.63 5.96
N ILE A 269 -30.00 -19.86 6.47
CA ILE A 269 -29.60 -21.08 5.77
C ILE A 269 -30.20 -21.01 4.35
N GLY A 270 -29.41 -20.58 3.38
CA GLY A 270 -29.87 -20.44 2.00
C GLY A 270 -29.02 -19.44 1.24
N ALA A 271 -28.14 -19.99 0.42
CA ALA A 271 -27.35 -19.32 -0.61
C ALA A 271 -28.03 -18.05 -1.17
N ALA A 272 -27.46 -16.89 -0.84
CA ALA A 272 -27.63 -15.68 -1.62
C ALA A 272 -26.25 -15.30 -2.17
N ARG A 273 -26.17 -15.39 -3.49
CA ARG A 273 -25.05 -15.10 -4.37
C ARG A 273 -24.55 -13.68 -4.13
N GLU A 274 -23.29 -13.54 -3.70
CA GLU A 274 -22.56 -12.27 -3.77
C GLU A 274 -22.38 -11.90 -5.26
N VAL A 275 -22.67 -10.64 -5.60
CA VAL A 275 -22.42 -10.02 -6.92
C VAL A 275 -21.20 -9.14 -6.77
#